data_AF-A0A259N9A4-F1
#
_entry.id   AF-A0A259N9A4-F1
#
_cell.length_a   1.000
_cell.length_b   1.000
_cell.length_c   1.000
_cell.angle_alpha   90.00
_cell.angle_beta   90.00
_cell.angle_gamma   90.00
#
_symmetry.space_group_name_H-M   'P 1'
#
loop_
_entity.id
_entity.type
_entity.pdbx_description
1 polymer ?
#
loop_
_entity_poly.entity_id
_entity_poly.type
_entity_poly.pdbx_seq_one_letter_code
_entity_poly.pdbx_strand_id
1 'polypeptide(L)'
;YINIPYAVVGPFVFESRGSVDAYGIAPAIYWTRRGDKPPRYSRFDRDGQSGGKMFFSEKPDHTPEIIPGTQDRFSLMFQLASLLNGSEKIDEAGSIRGIPVVDYDTLEMWQFKSYGENNSEDIPSLGKSINRHYALMQRESSPYKRQVDIWLAKDLDWLPGRMRSLESNGRVLELVFKQRAPIDRSKLID
;
A
#
# COMPACT_ATOMS: atom_id res chain seq x y z
N TYR A 1 -29.07 21.63 2.45
CA TYR A 1 -28.70 20.44 3.24
C TYR A 1 -27.26 20.60 3.69
N ILE A 2 -27.01 20.62 5.01
CA ILE A 2 -25.65 20.64 5.56
C ILE A 2 -25.25 19.18 5.72
N ASN A 3 -24.24 18.75 4.98
CA ASN A 3 -23.71 17.40 5.03
C ASN A 3 -22.48 17.42 5.92
N ILE A 4 -22.61 16.97 7.16
CA ILE A 4 -21.47 16.86 8.10
C ILE A 4 -20.98 15.41 8.01
N PRO A 5 -19.79 15.15 7.44
CA PRO A 5 -19.24 13.81 7.41
C PRO A 5 -18.91 13.40 8.85
N TYR A 6 -19.70 12.49 9.42
CA TYR A 6 -19.34 11.88 10.69
C TYR A 6 -18.02 11.13 10.53
N ALA A 7 -17.10 11.34 11.47
CA ALA A 7 -15.99 10.42 11.68
C ALA A 7 -16.57 9.01 11.90
N VAL A 8 -15.91 7.99 11.36
CA VAL A 8 -16.35 6.60 11.42
C VAL A 8 -16.75 6.23 12.86
N VAL A 9 -17.99 5.81 13.09
CA VAL A 9 -18.39 5.18 14.36
C VAL A 9 -17.85 3.75 14.31
N GLY A 10 -16.91 3.43 15.19
CA GLY A 10 -16.22 2.14 15.24
C GLY A 10 -14.85 2.11 14.54
N PRO A 11 -14.13 0.98 14.59
CA PRO A 11 -12.74 0.92 14.16
C PRO A 11 -12.59 1.03 12.64
N PHE A 12 -11.46 1.57 12.20
CA PHE A 12 -11.00 1.40 10.83
C PHE A 12 -9.87 0.38 10.82
N VAL A 13 -10.18 -0.84 10.37
CA VAL A 13 -9.22 -1.95 10.33
C VAL A 13 -8.76 -2.16 8.89
N PHE A 14 -7.46 -2.32 8.73
CA PHE A 14 -6.81 -2.82 7.52
C PHE A 14 -5.89 -3.96 7.92
N GLU A 15 -5.94 -5.05 7.18
CA GLU A 15 -5.07 -6.18 7.42
C GLU A 15 -4.68 -6.80 6.08
N SER A 16 -3.38 -7.00 5.88
CA SER A 16 -2.83 -7.79 4.79
C SER A 16 -2.06 -8.95 5.40
N ARG A 17 -2.37 -10.17 4.97
CA ARG A 17 -1.65 -11.38 5.37
C ARG A 17 -1.20 -12.12 4.12
N GLY A 18 -0.03 -12.72 4.20
CA GLY A 18 0.55 -13.46 3.09
C GLY A 18 1.87 -14.08 3.45
N SER A 19 2.66 -14.36 2.42
CA SER A 19 4.01 -14.91 2.53
C SER A 19 5.00 -14.02 1.76
N VAL A 20 6.21 -14.52 1.57
CA VAL A 20 7.19 -13.98 0.63
C VAL A 20 7.41 -15.01 -0.46
N ASP A 21 7.50 -14.57 -1.71
CA ASP A 21 7.82 -15.40 -2.87
C ASP A 21 8.97 -14.78 -3.70
N ALA A 22 9.22 -15.31 -4.90
CA ALA A 22 10.29 -14.84 -5.78
C ALA A 22 10.15 -13.36 -6.22
N TYR A 23 8.97 -12.75 -6.04
CA TYR A 23 8.67 -11.36 -6.39
C TYR A 23 8.60 -10.44 -5.15
N GLY A 24 8.88 -10.96 -3.95
CA GLY A 24 8.85 -10.22 -2.69
C GLY A 24 7.61 -10.55 -1.87
N ILE A 25 6.97 -9.55 -1.29
CA ILE A 25 5.76 -9.75 -0.48
C ILE A 25 4.65 -10.31 -1.37
N ALA A 26 4.00 -11.38 -0.92
CA ALA A 26 2.95 -12.08 -1.63
C ALA A 26 1.68 -12.14 -0.77
N PRO A 27 0.80 -11.11 -0.83
CA PRO A 27 -0.40 -11.06 -0.01
C PRO A 27 -1.38 -12.16 -0.38
N ALA A 28 -1.81 -13.00 0.54
CA ALA A 28 -2.84 -14.02 0.34
C ALA A 28 -4.26 -13.48 0.54
N ILE A 29 -4.42 -12.51 1.45
CA ILE A 29 -5.69 -11.85 1.72
C ILE A 29 -5.46 -10.42 2.20
N TYR A 30 -6.26 -9.51 1.67
CA TYR A 30 -6.39 -8.14 2.15
C TYR A 30 -7.80 -7.90 2.65
N TRP A 31 -7.93 -7.28 3.82
CA TRP A 31 -9.18 -7.10 4.54
C TRP A 31 -9.31 -5.67 5.04
N THR A 32 -10.50 -5.07 4.86
CA THR A 32 -10.83 -3.76 5.45
C THR A 32 -12.20 -3.73 6.08
N ARG A 33 -12.31 -3.06 7.22
CA ARG A 33 -13.59 -2.83 7.91
C ARG A 33 -13.67 -1.38 8.38
N ARG A 34 -14.77 -0.70 8.09
CA ARG A 34 -15.03 0.69 8.52
C ARG A 34 -16.26 0.73 9.41
N GLY A 35 -16.03 0.85 10.71
CA GLY A 35 -17.09 0.84 11.69
C GLY A 35 -17.87 -0.47 11.66
N ASP A 36 -19.19 -0.34 11.64
CA ASP A 36 -20.12 -1.48 11.60
C ASP A 36 -20.45 -1.96 10.18
N LYS A 37 -19.84 -1.35 9.15
CA LYS A 37 -20.02 -1.83 7.77
C LYS A 37 -19.45 -3.24 7.62
N PRO A 38 -20.09 -4.08 6.78
CA PRO A 38 -19.52 -5.36 6.41
C PRO A 38 -18.09 -5.19 5.89
N PRO A 39 -17.20 -6.12 6.27
CA PRO A 39 -15.83 -6.10 5.81
C PRO A 39 -15.74 -6.35 4.31
N ARG A 40 -14.73 -5.77 3.68
CA ARG A 40 -14.40 -5.96 2.28
C ARG A 40 -13.06 -6.62 2.16
N TYR A 41 -12.92 -7.55 1.22
CA TYR A 41 -11.71 -8.30 1.05
C TYR A 41 -11.38 -8.59 -0.40
N SER A 42 -10.08 -8.74 -0.64
CA SER A 42 -9.51 -9.26 -1.87
C SER A 42 -8.64 -10.45 -1.50
N ARG A 43 -8.95 -11.63 -2.08
CA ARG A 43 -8.21 -12.88 -1.85
C ARG A 43 -7.39 -13.22 -3.07
N PHE A 44 -6.18 -13.67 -2.82
CA PHE A 44 -5.20 -14.05 -3.83
C PHE A 44 -5.02 -15.57 -3.75
N ASP A 45 -5.72 -16.29 -4.63
CA ASP A 45 -5.66 -17.75 -4.69
C ASP A 45 -4.50 -18.17 -5.61
N ARG A 46 -3.28 -18.21 -5.06
CA ARG A 46 -2.06 -18.52 -5.81
C ARG A 46 -1.94 -20.01 -6.05
N ASP A 47 -1.54 -20.37 -7.26
CA ASP A 47 -1.30 -21.75 -7.72
C ASP A 47 0.09 -22.31 -7.33
N GLY A 48 0.87 -21.57 -6.54
CA GLY A 48 2.23 -21.91 -6.14
C GLY A 48 3.33 -21.34 -7.05
N GLN A 49 2.99 -20.72 -8.18
CA GLN A 49 3.94 -20.11 -9.12
C GLN A 49 3.78 -18.58 -9.20
N SER A 50 3.38 -17.94 -8.10
CA SER A 50 3.09 -16.50 -8.01
C SER A 50 1.96 -15.98 -8.92
N GLY A 51 1.31 -16.87 -9.69
CA GLY A 51 0.10 -16.62 -10.48
C GLY A 51 -1.16 -17.02 -9.72
N GLY A 52 -2.18 -17.54 -10.42
CA GLY A 52 -3.47 -17.95 -9.84
C GLY A 52 -4.59 -16.93 -10.04
N LYS A 53 -5.62 -16.97 -9.20
CA LYS A 53 -6.84 -16.15 -9.39
C LYS A 53 -7.16 -15.21 -8.23
N MET A 54 -7.63 -14.02 -8.57
CA MET A 54 -8.17 -13.07 -7.61
C MET A 54 -9.65 -13.33 -7.33
N PHE A 55 -10.08 -13.06 -6.10
CA PHE A 55 -11.48 -13.05 -5.71
C PHE A 55 -11.81 -11.81 -4.90
N PHE A 56 -12.94 -11.17 -5.20
CA PHE A 56 -13.34 -9.89 -4.59
C PHE A 56 -14.67 -10.02 -3.87
N SER A 57 -14.77 -9.43 -2.68
CA SER A 57 -16.05 -9.35 -1.98
C SER A 57 -17.07 -8.42 -2.66
N GLU A 58 -16.60 -7.35 -3.33
CA GLU A 58 -17.49 -6.39 -4.01
C GLU A 58 -17.89 -6.82 -5.41
N LYS A 59 -17.14 -7.75 -6.03
CA LYS A 59 -17.38 -8.22 -7.39
C LYS A 59 -17.11 -9.72 -7.54
N PRO A 60 -17.98 -10.60 -6.97
CA PRO A 60 -17.73 -12.04 -6.91
C PRO A 60 -17.54 -12.73 -8.26
N ASP A 61 -18.21 -12.23 -9.31
CA ASP A 61 -18.14 -12.79 -10.66
C ASP A 61 -16.91 -12.33 -11.45
N HIS A 62 -16.07 -11.45 -10.88
CA HIS A 62 -14.85 -10.98 -11.50
C HIS A 62 -13.63 -11.64 -10.86
N THR A 63 -13.05 -12.60 -11.56
CA THR A 63 -11.88 -13.36 -11.08
C THR A 63 -10.69 -13.23 -12.03
N PRO A 64 -10.02 -12.07 -12.08
CA PRO A 64 -8.87 -11.88 -12.96
C PRO A 64 -7.69 -12.75 -12.52
N GLU A 65 -6.83 -13.10 -13.47
CA GLU A 65 -5.56 -13.80 -13.20
C GLU A 65 -4.62 -12.89 -12.41
N ILE A 66 -3.92 -13.46 -11.44
CA ILE A 66 -2.90 -12.77 -10.63
C ILE A 66 -1.67 -12.54 -11.50
N ILE A 67 -1.23 -11.30 -11.56
CA ILE A 67 0.07 -10.95 -12.15
C ILE A 67 1.15 -11.17 -11.09
N PRO A 68 2.29 -11.80 -11.39
CA PRO A 68 3.35 -11.95 -10.40
C PRO A 68 3.78 -10.61 -9.78
N GLY A 69 4.02 -10.60 -8.47
CA GLY A 69 4.30 -9.38 -7.70
C GLY A 69 3.08 -8.51 -7.38
N THR A 70 1.85 -8.99 -7.61
CA THR A 70 0.63 -8.24 -7.27
C THR A 70 0.56 -7.93 -5.77
N GLN A 71 0.34 -6.66 -5.45
CA GLN A 71 0.22 -6.13 -4.11
C GLN A 71 -1.21 -5.69 -3.80
N ASP A 72 -1.58 -5.70 -2.53
CA ASP A 72 -2.69 -4.90 -2.04
C ASP A 72 -2.22 -3.52 -1.59
N ARG A 73 -3.16 -2.66 -1.21
CA ARG A 73 -2.88 -1.26 -0.87
C ARG A 73 -2.04 -1.07 0.39
N PHE A 74 -2.00 -2.06 1.28
CA PHE A 74 -1.19 -2.03 2.49
C PHE A 74 0.17 -2.69 2.26
N SER A 75 0.21 -3.85 1.59
CA SER A 75 1.46 -4.54 1.28
C SER A 75 2.35 -3.74 0.32
N LEU A 76 1.75 -2.94 -0.57
CA LEU A 76 2.44 -2.08 -1.54
C LEU A 76 3.55 -1.22 -0.91
N MET A 77 3.28 -0.57 0.21
CA MET A 77 4.26 0.30 0.87
C MET A 77 5.42 -0.51 1.47
N PHE A 78 5.14 -1.71 1.97
CA PHE A 78 6.20 -2.62 2.43
C PHE A 78 6.96 -3.29 1.27
N GLN A 79 6.33 -3.48 0.12
CA GLN A 79 7.02 -3.97 -1.08
C GLN A 79 8.04 -2.96 -1.58
N LEU A 80 7.67 -1.67 -1.66
CA LEU A 80 8.62 -0.59 -1.98
C LEU A 80 9.75 -0.51 -0.95
N ALA A 81 9.44 -0.64 0.34
CA ALA A 81 10.43 -0.67 1.41
C ALA A 81 11.39 -1.87 1.28
N SER A 82 10.87 -3.05 0.95
CA SER A 82 11.67 -4.27 0.78
C SER A 82 12.60 -4.16 -0.42
N LEU A 83 12.12 -3.59 -1.54
CA LEU A 83 12.93 -3.33 -2.72
C LEU A 83 14.07 -2.36 -2.41
N LEU A 84 13.77 -1.25 -1.73
CA LEU A 84 14.77 -0.24 -1.36
C LEU A 84 15.82 -0.79 -0.38
N ASN A 85 15.40 -1.60 0.58
CA ASN A 85 16.32 -2.28 1.49
C ASN A 85 17.18 -3.35 0.79
N GLY A 86 16.69 -3.95 -0.29
CA GLY A 86 17.47 -4.90 -1.11
C GLY A 86 18.60 -4.24 -1.91
N SER A 87 18.44 -2.96 -2.26
CA SER A 87 19.49 -2.14 -2.90
C SER A 87 19.14 -0.66 -2.82
N GLU A 88 19.96 0.13 -2.13
CA GLU A 88 19.73 1.59 -2.00
C GLU A 88 19.75 2.33 -3.34
N LYS A 89 20.38 1.75 -4.37
CA LYS A 89 20.43 2.26 -5.74
C LYS A 89 19.20 1.90 -6.58
N ILE A 90 18.25 1.14 -6.03
CA ILE A 90 16.99 0.89 -6.73
C ILE A 90 16.15 2.16 -6.74
N ASP A 91 15.39 2.36 -7.83
CA ASP A 91 14.47 3.48 -7.99
C ASP A 91 15.08 4.85 -7.64
N GLU A 92 16.23 5.16 -8.26
CA GLU A 92 16.79 6.51 -8.20
C GLU A 92 15.81 7.56 -8.75
N ALA A 93 16.08 8.84 -8.48
CA ALA A 93 15.21 9.94 -8.87
C ALA A 93 14.81 9.89 -10.36
N GLY A 94 13.51 9.98 -10.63
CA GLY A 94 12.95 9.89 -11.98
C GLY A 94 12.58 8.48 -12.44
N SER A 95 13.00 7.43 -11.73
CA SER A 95 12.63 6.04 -12.03
C SER A 95 11.12 5.84 -11.94
N ILE A 96 10.56 5.03 -12.84
CA ILE A 96 9.15 4.64 -12.84
C ILE A 96 9.06 3.14 -12.57
N ARG A 97 8.39 2.76 -11.49
CA ARG A 97 8.16 1.37 -11.10
C ARG A 97 6.70 0.98 -11.33
N GLY A 98 6.49 -0.03 -12.17
CA GLY A 98 5.20 -0.69 -12.33
C GLY A 98 4.97 -1.71 -11.23
N ILE A 99 3.84 -1.64 -10.53
CA ILE A 99 3.39 -2.65 -9.57
C ILE A 99 1.93 -2.98 -9.89
N PRO A 100 1.56 -4.26 -10.09
CA PRO A 100 0.16 -4.63 -10.15
C PRO A 100 -0.45 -4.47 -8.76
N VAL A 101 -1.47 -3.63 -8.65
CA VAL A 101 -2.12 -3.31 -7.38
C VAL A 101 -3.59 -3.68 -7.46
N VAL A 102 -4.04 -4.33 -6.39
CA VAL A 102 -5.42 -4.73 -6.19
C VAL A 102 -6.15 -3.69 -5.34
N ASP A 103 -7.36 -3.34 -5.79
CA ASP A 103 -8.39 -2.69 -4.98
C ASP A 103 -9.51 -3.69 -4.66
N TYR A 104 -10.67 -3.23 -4.18
CA TYR A 104 -11.78 -4.12 -3.83
C TYR A 104 -12.52 -4.71 -5.04
N ASP A 105 -12.32 -4.17 -6.23
CA ASP A 105 -13.08 -4.50 -7.44
C ASP A 105 -12.24 -4.59 -8.72
N THR A 106 -10.95 -4.25 -8.63
CA THR A 106 -10.05 -4.06 -9.77
C THR A 106 -8.63 -4.57 -9.47
N LEU A 107 -7.96 -4.99 -10.53
CA LEU A 107 -6.53 -5.28 -10.57
C LEU A 107 -5.91 -4.38 -11.65
N GLU A 108 -5.01 -3.49 -11.26
CA GLU A 108 -4.46 -2.48 -12.17
C GLU A 108 -2.94 -2.36 -12.05
N MET A 109 -2.26 -2.15 -13.17
CA MET A 109 -0.84 -1.76 -13.15
C MET A 109 -0.72 -0.29 -12.73
N TRP A 110 -0.17 -0.07 -11.54
CA TRP A 110 0.13 1.26 -11.00
C TRP A 110 1.58 1.62 -11.30
N GLN A 111 1.82 2.85 -11.74
CA GLN A 111 3.14 3.37 -12.05
C GLN A 111 3.55 4.37 -10.98
N PHE A 112 4.57 4.04 -10.19
CA PHE A 112 5.12 4.92 -9.16
C PHE A 112 6.38 5.60 -9.66
N LYS A 113 6.37 6.94 -9.68
CA LYS A 113 7.58 7.72 -9.89
C LYS A 113 8.32 7.88 -8.57
N SER A 114 9.61 7.56 -8.56
CA SER A 114 10.52 7.90 -7.47
C SER A 114 11.04 9.33 -7.63
N TYR A 115 11.04 10.08 -6.54
CA TYR A 115 11.65 11.41 -6.46
C TYR A 115 13.06 11.39 -5.87
N GLY A 116 13.59 10.20 -5.55
CA GLY A 116 14.89 10.05 -4.90
C GLY A 116 14.86 10.45 -3.43
N GLU A 117 16.05 10.50 -2.85
CA GLU A 117 16.24 10.88 -1.45
C GLU A 117 16.18 12.40 -1.29
N ASN A 118 15.46 12.86 -0.28
CA ASN A 118 15.39 14.27 0.08
C ASN A 118 15.40 14.42 1.61
N ASN A 119 16.08 15.45 2.12
CA ASN A 119 15.98 15.83 3.53
C ASN A 119 14.74 16.71 3.70
N SER A 120 13.71 16.18 4.35
CA SER A 120 12.41 16.84 4.47
C SER A 120 11.72 16.57 5.82
N GLU A 121 10.68 17.34 6.10
CA GLU A 121 9.77 17.14 7.24
C GLU A 121 8.47 16.44 6.80
N ASP A 122 8.52 15.69 5.68
CA ASP A 122 7.33 15.06 5.11
C ASP A 122 6.72 13.98 6.00
N ILE A 123 7.47 13.46 6.97
CA ILE A 123 6.96 12.53 7.99
C ILE A 123 6.89 13.30 9.32
N PRO A 124 5.70 13.81 9.72
CA PRO A 124 5.58 14.76 10.82
C PRO A 124 6.07 14.24 12.18
N SER A 125 6.12 12.92 12.37
CA SER A 125 6.57 12.29 13.62
C SER A 125 8.08 12.20 13.76
N LEU A 126 8.84 12.38 12.68
CA LEU A 126 10.31 12.29 12.69
C LEU A 126 10.99 13.67 12.63
N GLY A 127 10.28 14.72 12.23
CA GLY A 127 10.89 16.01 11.92
C GLY A 127 11.77 15.91 10.67
N LYS A 128 12.88 16.67 10.63
CA LYS A 128 13.81 16.63 9.49
C LYS A 128 14.51 15.28 9.42
N SER A 129 14.27 14.57 8.32
CA SER A 129 14.77 13.22 8.08
C SER A 129 15.07 13.01 6.59
N ILE A 130 15.97 12.07 6.27
CA ILE A 130 16.22 11.67 4.88
C ILE A 130 15.13 10.68 4.47
N ASN A 131 14.35 11.06 3.44
CA ASN A 131 13.18 10.33 2.99
C ASN A 131 13.28 9.97 1.51
N ARG A 132 12.80 8.78 1.14
CA ARG A 132 12.55 8.38 -0.26
C ARG A 132 11.06 8.52 -0.55
N HIS A 133 10.70 9.34 -1.52
CA HIS A 133 9.30 9.62 -1.90
C HIS A 133 8.94 8.94 -3.23
N TYR A 134 7.82 8.22 -3.22
CA TYR A 134 7.18 7.64 -4.39
C TYR A 134 5.78 8.24 -4.56
N ALA A 135 5.44 8.65 -5.78
CA ALA A 135 4.09 9.11 -6.11
C ALA A 135 3.49 8.32 -7.27
N LEU A 136 2.22 7.95 -7.15
CA LEU A 136 1.44 7.33 -8.21
C LEU A 136 1.28 8.32 -9.37
N MET A 137 1.69 7.91 -10.56
CA MET A 137 1.50 8.67 -11.78
C MET A 137 0.02 8.69 -12.16
N GLN A 138 -0.48 9.87 -12.49
CA GLN A 138 -1.85 10.03 -12.98
C GLN A 138 -1.94 9.50 -14.41
N ARG A 139 -2.94 8.67 -14.68
CA ARG A 139 -3.30 8.33 -16.07
C ARG A 139 -4.03 9.53 -16.68
N GLU A 140 -3.58 10.00 -17.84
CA GLU A 140 -4.15 11.17 -18.53
C GLU A 140 -5.66 11.07 -18.78
N SER A 141 -6.16 9.85 -18.96
CA SER A 141 -7.57 9.56 -19.24
C SER A 141 -8.47 9.43 -18.01
N SER A 142 -7.95 9.54 -16.79
CA SER A 142 -8.75 9.29 -15.58
C SER A 142 -9.60 10.51 -15.20
N PRO A 143 -10.95 10.41 -15.19
CA PRO A 143 -11.82 11.50 -14.73
C PRO A 143 -11.67 11.77 -13.23
N TYR A 144 -11.11 10.81 -12.48
CA TYR A 144 -10.82 10.92 -11.06
C TYR A 144 -9.32 10.85 -10.81
N LYS A 145 -8.75 11.93 -10.25
CA LYS A 145 -7.33 12.00 -9.93
C LYS A 145 -7.06 11.30 -8.60
N ARG A 146 -6.95 9.96 -8.63
CA ARG A 146 -6.36 9.21 -7.51
C ARG A 146 -4.94 9.69 -7.30
N GLN A 147 -4.57 9.94 -6.05
CA GLN A 147 -3.18 10.22 -5.67
C GLN A 147 -2.79 9.23 -4.59
N VAL A 148 -1.58 8.69 -4.70
CA VAL A 148 -0.99 7.85 -3.66
C VAL A 148 0.47 8.26 -3.55
N ASP A 149 0.82 8.77 -2.38
CA ASP A 149 2.17 9.18 -2.03
C ASP A 149 2.65 8.30 -0.89
N ILE A 150 3.89 7.81 -0.99
CA ILE A 150 4.53 6.94 -0.02
C ILE A 150 5.90 7.51 0.30
N TRP A 151 6.19 7.70 1.58
CA TRP A 151 7.49 8.13 2.08
C TRP A 151 8.09 7.03 2.94
N LEU A 152 9.31 6.64 2.58
CA LEU A 152 10.15 5.73 3.34
C LEU A 152 11.23 6.55 4.03
N ALA A 153 11.50 6.31 5.31
CA ALA A 153 12.47 7.08 6.07
C ALA A 153 13.76 6.29 6.29
N LYS A 154 14.91 6.93 6.06
CA LYS A 154 16.22 6.34 6.35
C LYS A 154 16.39 6.02 7.83
N ASP A 155 15.91 6.91 8.70
CA ASP A 155 15.94 6.74 10.17
C ASP A 155 15.05 5.57 10.65
N LEU A 156 14.18 5.07 9.78
CA LEU A 156 13.37 3.88 10.01
C LEU A 156 13.89 2.65 9.27
N ASP A 157 15.15 2.62 8.84
CA ASP A 157 15.72 1.54 8.02
C ASP A 157 14.92 1.37 6.71
N TRP A 158 14.59 2.50 6.08
CA TRP A 158 13.76 2.58 4.87
C TRP A 158 12.36 1.97 4.99
N LEU A 159 11.85 1.80 6.21
CA LEU A 159 10.46 1.39 6.44
C LEU A 159 9.46 2.52 6.13
N PRO A 160 8.18 2.19 5.88
CA PRO A 160 7.13 3.19 5.65
C PRO A 160 6.98 4.15 6.82
N GLY A 161 7.29 5.43 6.58
CA GLY A 161 7.10 6.50 7.54
C GLY A 161 5.79 7.26 7.33
N ARG A 162 5.34 7.36 6.08
CA ARG A 162 4.04 7.98 5.74
C ARG A 162 3.45 7.40 4.46
N MET A 163 2.13 7.32 4.40
CA MET A 163 1.37 7.09 3.18
C MET A 163 0.19 8.06 3.16
N ARG A 164 -0.05 8.71 2.02
CA ARG A 164 -1.20 9.58 1.80
C ARG A 164 -1.92 9.12 0.54
N SER A 165 -3.21 8.85 0.65
CA SER A 165 -4.04 8.42 -0.48
C SER A 165 -5.26 9.34 -0.61
N LEU A 166 -5.41 9.94 -1.79
CA LEU A 166 -6.62 10.64 -2.22
C LEU A 166 -7.42 9.72 -3.16
N GLU A 167 -8.63 9.39 -2.74
CA GLU A 167 -9.57 8.58 -3.50
C GLU A 167 -10.37 9.41 -4.51
N SER A 168 -10.97 8.73 -5.49
CA SER A 168 -11.85 9.35 -6.50
C SER A 168 -13.02 10.14 -5.91
N ASN A 169 -13.52 9.72 -4.75
CA ASN A 169 -14.60 10.40 -4.03
C ASN A 169 -14.12 11.57 -3.15
N GLY A 170 -12.85 11.99 -3.27
CA GLY A 170 -12.26 13.09 -2.51
C GLY A 170 -11.81 12.73 -1.09
N ARG A 171 -12.00 11.48 -0.64
CA ARG A 171 -11.54 11.05 0.68
C ARG A 171 -10.02 10.98 0.71
N VAL A 172 -9.44 11.58 1.75
CA VAL A 172 -8.03 11.44 2.06
C VAL A 172 -7.88 10.44 3.20
N LEU A 173 -6.99 9.47 3.00
CA LEU A 173 -6.47 8.60 4.04
C LEU A 173 -5.00 8.92 4.23
N GLU A 174 -4.57 9.04 5.47
CA GLU A 174 -3.18 9.25 5.80
C GLU A 174 -2.75 8.27 6.91
N LEU A 175 -1.66 7.58 6.66
CA LEU A 175 -0.96 6.75 7.63
C LEU A 175 0.35 7.46 7.95
N VAL A 176 0.59 7.75 9.22
CA VAL A 176 1.83 8.37 9.69
C VAL A 176 2.41 7.48 10.76
N PHE A 177 3.64 7.03 10.58
CA PHE A 177 4.38 6.32 11.60
C PHE A 177 4.39 7.14 12.90
N LYS A 178 4.15 6.52 14.05
CA LYS A 178 4.18 7.23 15.34
C LYS A 178 5.32 6.76 16.22
N GLN A 179 5.48 5.46 16.34
CA GLN A 179 6.51 4.83 17.15
C GLN A 179 6.70 3.38 16.71
N ARG A 180 7.89 2.83 16.96
CA ARG A 180 8.12 1.40 16.89
C ARG A 180 7.42 0.78 18.10
N ALA A 181 6.44 -0.09 17.86
CA ALA A 181 5.94 -0.91 18.96
C ALA A 181 7.09 -1.84 19.42
N PRO A 182 7.26 -2.10 20.72
CA PRO A 182 8.17 -3.14 21.16
C PRO A 182 7.79 -4.44 20.46
N ILE A 183 8.79 -5.13 19.91
CA ILE A 183 8.59 -6.41 19.25
C ILE A 183 8.04 -7.38 20.29
N ASP A 184 6.80 -7.82 20.09
CA ASP A 184 6.21 -8.88 20.89
C ASP A 184 6.87 -10.20 20.49
N ARG A 185 7.95 -10.56 21.20
CA ARG A 185 8.74 -11.76 20.93
C ARG A 185 7.92 -13.04 21.00
N SER A 186 6.76 -13.03 21.66
CA SER A 186 5.86 -14.19 21.70
C SER A 186 5.16 -14.49 20.36
N LYS A 187 5.20 -13.54 19.41
CA LYS A 187 4.60 -13.68 18.07
C LYS A 187 5.61 -13.92 16.96
N LEU A 188 6.90 -13.90 17.27
CA LEU A 188 7.93 -14.34 16.32
C LEU A 188 7.91 -15.86 16.33
N ILE A 189 7.67 -16.45 15.17
CA ILE A 189 7.83 -17.90 14.97
C ILE A 189 9.35 -18.11 14.83
N ASP A 190 9.92 -18.96 15.67
CA ASP A 190 11.35 -19.34 15.65
C ASP A 190 11.76 -19.97 14.30
#